data_AF-A0A1B9IJP0-F1
#
_entry.id   AF-A0A1B9IJP0-F1
#
_cell.length_a   1.000
_cell.length_b   1.000
_cell.length_c   1.000
_cell.angle_alpha   90.00
_cell.angle_beta   90.00
_cell.angle_gamma   90.00
#
_symmetry.space_group_name_H-M   'P 1'
#
loop_
_entity.id
_entity.type
_entity.pdbx_description
1 polymer ?
#
loop_
_entity_poly.entity_id
_entity_poly.type
_entity_poly.pdbx_seq_one_letter_code
_entity_poly.pdbx_strand_id
1 'polypeptide(L)'
;MFAKASIALLALLPAISGAVIKHNDTALNARAELVVQPVCEGGNLDSHDCNVALLSLGGGIQGAIQFLRVDDITNTASSGSCTMTVTAVDGGTAIDISKGRLEQAQKAAIAQCGRQAWSVTALGGATGGNLKIVQSSSSSISSVANDVVDEPSLSDTCTCST
;
A
#
# COMPACT_ATOMS: atom_id res chain seq x y z
N MET A 1 -76.79 12.87 -39.03
CA MET A 1 -75.86 11.74 -38.81
C MET A 1 -74.63 11.96 -39.70
N PHE A 2 -73.48 11.39 -39.32
CA PHE A 2 -72.11 11.55 -39.86
C PHE A 2 -71.20 12.58 -39.17
N ALA A 3 -69.96 12.16 -38.97
CA ALA A 3 -69.21 12.23 -37.73
C ALA A 3 -67.97 13.15 -37.79
N LYS A 4 -67.53 13.62 -36.62
CA LYS A 4 -66.23 14.29 -36.39
C LYS A 4 -65.09 13.28 -36.49
N ALA A 5 -64.05 13.60 -37.25
CA ALA A 5 -62.77 12.90 -37.20
C ALA A 5 -61.70 13.83 -36.61
N SER A 6 -61.29 13.56 -35.36
CA SER A 6 -60.12 14.15 -34.73
C SER A 6 -58.97 13.16 -34.83
N ILE A 7 -57.89 13.55 -35.52
CA ILE A 7 -56.65 12.78 -35.62
C ILE A 7 -55.65 13.39 -34.64
N ALA A 8 -55.40 12.71 -33.52
CA ALA A 8 -54.29 13.02 -32.62
C ALA A 8 -53.14 12.07 -32.94
N LEU A 9 -52.05 12.62 -33.49
CA LEU A 9 -50.84 11.90 -33.84
C LEU A 9 -49.98 11.70 -32.58
N LEU A 10 -49.98 10.49 -32.03
CA LEU A 10 -49.20 10.10 -30.85
C LEU A 10 -47.80 9.64 -31.31
N ALA A 11 -46.77 10.41 -30.99
CA ALA A 11 -45.38 10.08 -31.28
C ALA A 11 -44.88 8.94 -30.38
N LEU A 12 -44.42 7.85 -31.00
CA LEU A 12 -43.87 6.68 -30.34
C LEU A 12 -42.34 6.85 -30.21
N LEU A 13 -41.81 7.03 -28.99
CA LEU A 13 -40.38 6.93 -28.73
C LEU A 13 -40.01 5.48 -28.34
N PRO A 14 -38.92 4.91 -28.89
CA PRO A 14 -38.43 3.60 -28.45
C PRO A 14 -37.73 3.70 -27.10
N ALA A 15 -38.18 2.91 -26.12
CA ALA A 15 -37.51 2.70 -24.85
C ALA A 15 -36.25 1.85 -25.07
N ILE A 16 -35.09 2.49 -25.06
CA ILE A 16 -33.80 1.80 -25.08
C ILE A 16 -33.59 1.19 -23.68
N SER A 17 -33.95 -0.08 -23.52
CA SER A 17 -33.66 -0.85 -22.32
C SER A 17 -32.17 -1.18 -22.29
N GLY A 18 -31.38 -0.35 -21.59
CA GLY A 18 -30.00 -0.67 -21.27
C GLY A 18 -29.97 -1.88 -20.33
N ALA A 19 -29.56 -3.03 -20.84
CA ALA A 19 -29.27 -4.19 -20.00
C ALA A 19 -28.07 -3.84 -19.10
N VAL A 20 -28.31 -3.71 -17.80
CA VAL A 20 -27.24 -3.70 -16.81
C VAL A 20 -26.60 -5.08 -16.84
N ILE A 21 -25.35 -5.16 -17.30
CA ILE A 21 -24.54 -6.36 -17.15
C ILE A 21 -24.36 -6.57 -15.65
N LYS A 22 -25.02 -7.59 -15.10
CA LYS A 22 -24.71 -8.07 -13.75
C LYS A 22 -23.33 -8.69 -13.80
N HIS A 23 -22.33 -7.98 -13.29
CA HIS A 23 -21.07 -8.61 -12.96
C HIS A 23 -21.36 -9.67 -11.89
N ASN A 24 -20.92 -10.90 -12.14
CA ASN A 24 -20.99 -11.96 -11.15
C ASN A 24 -20.13 -11.51 -9.97
N ASP A 25 -20.76 -11.15 -8.86
CA ASP A 25 -20.09 -10.93 -7.58
C ASP A 25 -19.61 -12.28 -7.04
N THR A 26 -18.66 -12.91 -7.74
CA THR A 26 -17.69 -13.75 -7.06
C THR A 26 -17.07 -12.82 -6.04
N ALA A 27 -17.49 -12.94 -4.77
CA ALA A 27 -17.20 -12.01 -3.69
C ALA A 27 -15.87 -11.32 -3.93
N LEU A 28 -15.92 -10.06 -4.40
CA LEU A 28 -14.74 -9.22 -4.47
C LEU A 28 -14.18 -9.28 -3.06
N ASN A 29 -13.06 -9.98 -2.87
CA ASN A 29 -12.48 -10.07 -1.55
C ASN A 29 -12.20 -8.61 -1.18
N ALA A 30 -13.01 -8.06 -0.26
CA ALA A 30 -13.13 -6.60 -0.09
C ALA A 30 -11.86 -5.98 0.51
N ARG A 31 -10.87 -6.84 0.78
CA ARG A 31 -9.59 -6.56 1.39
C ARG A 31 -8.52 -7.37 0.66
N ALA A 32 -7.29 -6.88 0.65
CA ALA A 32 -6.14 -7.71 0.35
C ALA A 32 -6.21 -8.92 1.29
N GLU A 33 -6.26 -10.11 0.70
CA GLU A 33 -6.18 -11.33 1.49
C GLU A 33 -4.82 -11.34 2.18
N LEU A 34 -4.85 -11.48 3.51
CA LEU A 34 -3.64 -11.46 4.32
C LEU A 34 -3.22 -12.90 4.59
N VAL A 35 -1.99 -13.23 4.19
CA VAL A 35 -1.38 -14.54 4.51
C VAL A 35 -0.80 -14.51 5.92
N VAL A 36 -0.32 -13.35 6.35
CA VAL A 36 0.12 -13.10 7.73
C VAL A 36 -0.65 -11.90 8.26
N GLN A 37 -1.31 -12.08 9.40
CA GLN A 37 -2.07 -11.02 10.06
C GLN A 37 -1.13 -9.91 10.57
N PRO A 38 -1.64 -8.68 10.74
CA PRO A 38 -0.84 -7.58 11.24
C PRO A 38 -0.18 -7.90 12.59
N VAL A 39 1.10 -7.58 12.72
CA VAL A 39 1.84 -7.60 13.98
C VAL A 39 2.07 -6.15 14.38
N CYS A 40 1.67 -5.78 15.61
CA CYS A 40 1.77 -4.41 16.10
C CYS A 40 3.06 -4.24 16.91
N GLU A 41 3.86 -3.24 16.57
CA GLU A 41 5.23 -3.06 17.08
C GLU A 41 5.36 -1.86 18.03
N GLY A 42 4.26 -1.16 18.33
CA GLY A 42 4.23 -0.04 19.27
C GLY A 42 4.44 1.33 18.63
N GLY A 43 4.56 2.37 19.46
CA GLY A 43 4.73 3.75 19.01
C GLY A 43 3.43 4.47 18.62
N ASN A 44 3.55 5.69 18.09
CA ASN A 44 2.44 6.52 17.67
C ASN A 44 2.84 7.34 16.45
N LEU A 45 2.54 6.83 15.26
CA LEU A 45 2.90 7.44 13.99
C LEU A 45 1.82 8.44 13.55
N ASP A 46 2.25 9.46 12.82
CA ASP A 46 1.33 10.38 12.17
C ASP A 46 0.71 9.70 10.93
N SER A 47 -0.62 9.70 10.86
CA SER A 47 -1.34 9.01 9.77
C SER A 47 -1.21 9.72 8.43
N HIS A 48 -1.02 11.04 8.43
CA HIS A 48 -0.79 11.79 7.21
C HIS A 48 0.59 11.45 6.63
N ASP A 49 1.62 11.47 7.47
CA ASP A 49 2.98 11.03 7.13
C ASP A 49 2.98 9.61 6.56
N CYS A 50 2.34 8.65 7.22
CA CYS A 50 2.31 7.28 6.74
C CYS A 50 1.56 7.11 5.41
N ASN A 51 0.49 7.87 5.20
CA ASN A 51 -0.23 7.84 3.93
C ASN A 51 0.60 8.46 2.79
N VAL A 52 1.31 9.55 3.05
CA VAL A 52 2.23 10.15 2.06
C VAL A 52 3.38 9.18 1.76
N ALA A 53 4.00 8.58 2.79
CA ALA A 53 5.05 7.58 2.62
C ALA A 53 4.59 6.39 1.77
N LEU A 54 3.37 5.88 2.00
CA LEU A 54 2.79 4.80 1.19
C LEU A 54 2.65 5.21 -0.29
N LEU A 55 2.12 6.41 -0.53
CA LEU A 55 1.89 6.92 -1.89
C LEU A 55 3.19 7.27 -2.62
N SER A 56 4.29 7.49 -1.89
CA SER A 56 5.62 7.79 -2.44
C SER A 56 6.41 6.56 -2.89
N LEU A 57 5.95 5.33 -2.57
CA LEU A 57 6.58 4.11 -3.06
C LEU A 57 6.66 4.10 -4.60
N GLY A 58 7.76 3.53 -5.12
CA GLY A 58 8.01 3.43 -6.56
C GLY A 58 8.13 4.76 -7.30
N GLY A 59 8.43 5.86 -6.60
CA GLY A 59 8.48 7.21 -7.18
C GLY A 59 7.11 7.90 -7.30
N GLY A 60 6.05 7.32 -6.72
CA GLY A 60 4.72 7.90 -6.67
C GLY A 60 3.64 7.04 -7.34
N ILE A 61 2.59 6.69 -6.59
CA ILE A 61 1.45 5.88 -7.06
C ILE A 61 0.25 6.81 -7.39
N GLN A 62 0.22 7.43 -8.58
CA GLN A 62 -0.69 8.56 -8.92
C GLN A 62 -1.89 8.21 -9.81
N GLY A 63 -3.15 8.27 -9.32
CA GLY A 63 -4.38 8.05 -10.12
C GLY A 63 -5.33 6.98 -9.56
N ALA A 64 -6.41 6.66 -10.29
CA ALA A 64 -7.49 5.77 -9.82
C ALA A 64 -7.19 4.26 -9.92
N ILE A 65 -6.35 3.84 -10.88
CA ILE A 65 -5.88 2.46 -11.04
C ILE A 65 -4.38 2.53 -11.26
N GLN A 66 -3.63 2.37 -10.18
CA GLN A 66 -2.19 2.51 -10.18
C GLN A 66 -1.53 1.28 -9.61
N PHE A 67 -0.29 1.03 -10.05
CA PHE A 67 0.49 -0.11 -9.63
C PHE A 67 1.83 0.38 -9.08
N LEU A 68 2.28 -0.24 -8.00
CA LEU A 68 3.68 -0.22 -7.61
C LEU A 68 4.36 -1.37 -8.37
N ARG A 69 5.12 -1.01 -9.40
CA ARG A 69 5.94 -1.94 -10.19
C ARG A 69 7.39 -1.56 -10.03
N VAL A 70 8.15 -2.42 -9.38
CA VAL A 70 9.58 -2.24 -9.17
C VAL A 70 10.26 -3.55 -9.55
N ASP A 71 11.23 -3.48 -10.46
CA ASP A 71 12.06 -4.62 -10.84
C ASP A 71 13.16 -4.85 -9.79
N ASP A 72 12.72 -4.95 -8.53
CA ASP A 72 13.53 -5.19 -7.35
C ASP A 72 12.64 -5.89 -6.30
N ILE A 73 13.26 -6.61 -5.38
CA ILE A 73 12.61 -7.33 -4.30
C ILE A 73 12.20 -6.41 -3.14
N THR A 74 12.73 -5.19 -3.05
CA THR A 74 12.39 -4.25 -1.97
C THR A 74 12.19 -2.84 -2.50
N ASN A 75 11.21 -2.13 -1.93
CA ASN A 75 11.05 -0.69 -2.15
C ASN A 75 10.70 -0.01 -0.83
N THR A 76 11.29 1.17 -0.60
CA THR A 76 11.07 1.94 0.62
C THR A 76 10.78 3.39 0.27
N ALA A 77 9.86 4.00 1.01
CA ALA A 77 9.57 5.42 0.94
C ALA A 77 9.27 5.96 2.34
N SER A 78 9.66 7.20 2.58
CA SER A 78 9.52 7.85 3.88
C SER A 78 8.89 9.23 3.71
N SER A 79 8.09 9.65 4.69
CA SER A 79 7.57 11.01 4.82
C SER A 79 7.46 11.35 6.29
N GLY A 80 8.04 12.49 6.68
CA GLY A 80 8.04 12.95 8.06
C GLY A 80 8.51 11.85 9.02
N SER A 81 7.63 11.48 9.96
CA SER A 81 7.87 10.48 11.00
C SER A 81 7.63 9.03 10.59
N CYS A 82 7.18 8.75 9.36
CA CYS A 82 6.80 7.41 8.93
C CYS A 82 7.59 6.89 7.72
N THR A 83 7.98 5.61 7.79
CA THR A 83 8.59 4.86 6.69
C THR A 83 7.73 3.67 6.32
N MET A 84 7.47 3.52 5.02
CA MET A 84 6.86 2.34 4.42
C MET A 84 7.92 1.55 3.68
N THR A 85 8.04 0.27 3.99
CA THR A 85 8.86 -0.69 3.26
C THR A 85 8.00 -1.82 2.75
N VAL A 86 8.17 -2.19 1.49
CA VAL A 86 7.58 -3.39 0.90
C VAL A 86 8.67 -4.32 0.41
N THR A 87 8.48 -5.62 0.62
CA THR A 87 9.45 -6.66 0.28
C THR A 87 8.74 -7.86 -0.33
N ALA A 88 9.19 -8.28 -1.51
CA ALA A 88 8.81 -9.54 -2.12
C ALA A 88 9.31 -10.71 -1.25
N VAL A 89 8.40 -11.62 -0.90
CA VAL A 89 8.69 -12.81 -0.09
C VAL A 89 8.19 -14.07 -0.81
N ASP A 90 8.44 -15.24 -0.22
CA ASP A 90 8.01 -16.54 -0.75
C ASP A 90 8.54 -16.84 -2.16
N GLY A 91 9.78 -16.42 -2.44
CA GLY A 91 10.42 -16.60 -3.76
C GLY A 91 10.04 -15.55 -4.80
N GLY A 92 9.30 -14.51 -4.41
CA GLY A 92 8.97 -13.39 -5.30
C GLY A 92 10.23 -12.64 -5.78
N THR A 93 10.29 -12.31 -7.07
CA THR A 93 11.49 -11.74 -7.72
C THR A 93 11.40 -10.24 -8.01
N ALA A 94 10.20 -9.69 -8.01
CA ALA A 94 9.93 -8.27 -8.28
C ALA A 94 8.63 -7.87 -7.57
N ILE A 95 8.41 -6.57 -7.37
CA ILE A 95 7.18 -6.04 -6.78
C ILE A 95 6.21 -5.68 -7.92
N ASP A 96 5.01 -6.24 -7.89
CA ASP A 96 3.89 -5.86 -8.78
C ASP A 96 2.58 -5.95 -7.99
N ILE A 97 2.15 -4.81 -7.45
CA ILE A 97 0.94 -4.71 -6.64
C ILE A 97 0.11 -3.50 -7.05
N SER A 98 -1.21 -3.63 -7.10
CA SER A 98 -2.09 -2.48 -7.29
C SER A 98 -2.21 -1.64 -6.03
N LYS A 99 -2.36 -0.32 -6.20
CA LYS A 99 -2.61 0.66 -5.13
C LYS A 99 -3.76 0.22 -4.23
N GLY A 100 -4.87 -0.20 -4.82
CA GLY A 100 -6.05 -0.63 -4.06
C GLY A 100 -5.77 -1.83 -3.14
N ARG A 101 -4.96 -2.80 -3.58
CA ARG A 101 -4.56 -3.95 -2.74
C ARG A 101 -3.64 -3.50 -1.62
N LEU A 102 -2.65 -2.66 -1.95
CA LEU A 102 -1.69 -2.12 -0.98
C LEU A 102 -2.40 -1.33 0.14
N GLU A 103 -3.30 -0.41 -0.22
CA GLU A 103 -4.11 0.37 0.74
C GLU A 103 -5.07 -0.49 1.57
N GLN A 104 -5.59 -1.58 1.01
CA GLN A 104 -6.44 -2.50 1.77
C GLN A 104 -5.64 -3.28 2.83
N ALA A 105 -4.42 -3.71 2.52
CA ALA A 105 -3.54 -4.32 3.51
C ALA A 105 -3.20 -3.31 4.63
N GLN A 106 -2.90 -2.05 4.26
CA GLN A 106 -2.69 -0.97 5.22
C GLN A 106 -3.91 -0.74 6.11
N LYS A 107 -5.12 -0.68 5.54
CA LYS A 107 -6.37 -0.52 6.29
C LYS A 107 -6.62 -1.68 7.24
N ALA A 108 -6.29 -2.91 6.84
CA ALA A 108 -6.39 -4.07 7.71
C ALA A 108 -5.41 -3.99 8.89
N ALA A 109 -4.17 -3.55 8.64
CA ALA A 109 -3.20 -3.31 9.69
C ALA A 109 -3.61 -2.19 10.65
N ILE A 110 -4.08 -1.04 10.13
CA ILE A 110 -4.57 0.08 10.95
C ILE A 110 -5.80 -0.32 11.77
N ALA A 111 -6.70 -1.15 11.21
CA ALA A 111 -7.87 -1.64 11.96
C ALA A 111 -7.49 -2.46 13.20
N GLN A 112 -6.31 -3.11 13.19
CA GLN A 112 -5.82 -3.91 14.30
C GLN A 112 -4.84 -3.15 15.20
N CYS A 113 -3.87 -2.45 14.62
CA CYS A 113 -2.76 -1.81 15.32
C CYS A 113 -2.95 -0.30 15.54
N GLY A 114 -4.01 0.29 15.00
CA GLY A 114 -4.26 1.73 15.08
C GLY A 114 -3.12 2.54 14.47
N ARG A 115 -2.51 3.42 15.27
CA ARG A 115 -1.42 4.33 14.88
C ARG A 115 -0.02 3.76 15.17
N GLN A 116 0.08 2.52 15.61
CA GLN A 116 1.36 1.90 15.91
C GLN A 116 2.14 1.59 14.62
N ALA A 117 3.44 1.33 14.76
CA ALA A 117 4.20 0.60 13.76
C ALA A 117 3.63 -0.81 13.61
N TRP A 118 3.72 -1.39 12.41
CA TRP A 118 3.19 -2.71 12.14
C TRP A 118 3.87 -3.37 10.93
N SER A 119 3.74 -4.69 10.87
CA SER A 119 4.08 -5.49 9.70
C SER A 119 2.94 -6.44 9.33
N VAL A 120 2.75 -6.70 8.04
CA VAL A 120 1.69 -7.58 7.50
C VAL A 120 2.17 -8.21 6.19
N THR A 121 1.65 -9.40 5.83
CA THR A 121 1.94 -10.00 4.52
C THR A 121 0.66 -10.18 3.73
N ALA A 122 0.60 -9.53 2.58
CA ALA A 122 -0.50 -9.64 1.62
C ALA A 122 -0.26 -10.82 0.67
N LEU A 123 -1.33 -11.53 0.31
CA LEU A 123 -1.32 -12.54 -0.74
C LEU A 123 -1.08 -11.89 -2.10
N GLY A 124 -0.07 -12.38 -2.81
CA GLY A 124 0.42 -11.79 -4.05
C GLY A 124 1.10 -10.43 -3.82
N GLY A 125 1.22 -9.64 -4.88
CA GLY A 125 1.90 -8.33 -4.83
C GLY A 125 3.39 -8.39 -5.15
N ALA A 126 3.94 -9.59 -5.32
CA ALA A 126 5.23 -9.84 -5.92
C ALA A 126 5.09 -10.78 -7.14
N THR A 127 5.99 -10.66 -8.10
CA THR A 127 6.09 -11.60 -9.21
C THR A 127 6.53 -12.96 -8.68
N GLY A 128 5.60 -13.92 -8.65
CA GLY A 128 5.86 -15.28 -8.17
C GLY A 128 5.82 -15.45 -6.64
N GLY A 129 5.34 -14.46 -5.89
CA GLY A 129 5.32 -14.53 -4.42
C GLY A 129 4.35 -13.54 -3.76
N ASN A 130 4.47 -13.45 -2.44
CA ASN A 130 3.68 -12.55 -1.60
C ASN A 130 4.44 -11.25 -1.31
N LEU A 131 3.75 -10.27 -0.73
CA LEU A 131 4.34 -8.98 -0.39
C LEU A 131 4.24 -8.73 1.12
N LYS A 132 5.40 -8.65 1.77
CA LYS A 132 5.52 -8.13 3.13
C LYS A 132 5.48 -6.60 3.09
N ILE A 133 4.66 -5.99 3.94
CA ILE A 133 4.51 -4.55 4.06
C ILE A 133 4.80 -4.18 5.52
N VAL A 134 5.67 -3.20 5.71
CA VAL A 134 6.10 -2.72 7.03
C VAL A 134 5.91 -1.21 7.10
N GLN A 135 5.25 -0.76 8.16
CA GLN A 135 5.16 0.64 8.56
C GLN A 135 5.98 0.83 9.84
N SER A 136 7.02 1.65 9.77
CA SER A 136 7.91 1.93 10.91
C SER A 136 8.09 3.44 11.11
N SER A 137 8.70 3.83 12.22
CA SER A 137 9.08 5.23 12.41
C SER A 137 10.30 5.57 11.55
N SER A 138 10.30 6.75 10.91
CA SER A 138 11.47 7.25 10.16
C SER A 138 12.70 7.43 11.04
N SER A 139 12.52 7.57 12.36
CA SER A 139 13.59 7.65 13.35
C SER A 139 14.44 6.39 13.44
N SER A 140 13.93 5.25 12.94
CA SER A 140 14.67 3.98 12.85
C SER A 140 15.81 4.00 11.82
N ILE A 141 15.82 4.98 10.91
CA ILE A 141 16.82 5.06 9.82
C ILE A 141 17.99 6.00 10.17
N SER A 142 17.91 6.78 11.25
CA SER A 142 19.02 7.67 11.67
C SER A 142 19.93 7.11 12.77
N SER A 143 19.67 5.93 13.34
CA SER A 143 20.54 5.34 14.39
C SER A 143 21.41 4.18 13.90
N VAL A 144 21.36 3.80 12.62
CA VAL A 144 22.27 2.81 12.01
C VAL A 144 23.11 3.49 10.93
N ALA A 145 23.80 4.56 11.32
CA ALA A 145 24.85 5.16 10.48
C ALA A 145 26.11 5.51 11.27
N ASN A 146 26.30 4.95 12.47
CA ASN A 146 27.52 5.19 13.26
C ASN A 146 27.97 4.00 14.14
N ASP A 147 27.62 2.75 13.81
CA ASP A 147 28.14 1.56 14.49
C ASP A 147 28.55 0.47 13.48
N VAL A 148 29.75 0.59 12.89
CA VAL A 148 30.59 -0.54 12.44
C VAL A 148 32.07 -0.15 12.65
N VAL A 149 32.81 -1.18 13.06
CA VAL A 149 34.02 -1.23 13.88
C VAL A 149 35.29 -1.36 13.02
N ASP A 150 36.43 -0.94 13.60
CA ASP A 150 37.80 -1.47 13.45
C ASP A 150 38.58 -1.39 12.11
N GLU A 151 39.67 -0.62 12.10
CA GLU A 151 41.02 -1.14 11.77
C GLU A 151 42.11 -0.21 12.36
N PRO A 152 43.30 -0.74 12.70
CA PRO A 152 44.21 -0.20 13.69
C PRO A 152 45.32 0.65 13.07
N SER A 153 45.61 1.80 13.67
CA SER A 153 47.00 2.29 13.66
C SER A 153 47.26 3.19 14.86
N LEU A 154 48.50 3.06 15.32
CA LEU A 154 49.10 3.51 16.56
C LEU A 154 48.93 5.01 16.86
N SER A 155 49.20 5.31 18.15
CA SER A 155 49.59 6.59 18.75
C SER A 155 48.46 7.63 18.80
N ASP A 156 48.02 8.12 19.96
CA ASP A 156 48.87 8.68 21.00
C ASP A 156 48.34 8.48 22.43
N THR A 157 49.32 8.42 23.31
CA THR A 157 49.33 8.23 24.76
C THR A 157 48.19 8.86 25.56
N CYS A 158 47.54 8.03 26.38
CA CYS A 158 46.97 8.46 27.65
C CYS A 158 48.08 8.94 28.60
N THR A 159 47.93 10.13 29.17
CA THR A 159 48.54 10.49 30.45
C THR A 159 47.46 10.99 31.41
N CYS A 160 47.12 10.13 32.37
CA CYS A 160 46.48 10.52 33.63
C CYS A 160 47.51 10.27 34.75
N SER A 161 47.82 11.30 35.53
CA SER A 161 48.39 11.32 36.90
C SER A 161 48.85 12.78 37.14
N THR A 162 48.58 13.49 38.22
CA THR A 162 48.05 13.19 39.57
C THR A 162 47.54 14.50 40.15
#